data_AF-A0A0W0RJC2-F1
#
_entry.id   AF-A0A0W0RJC2-F1
#
_cell.length_a   1.000
_cell.length_b   1.000
_cell.length_c   1.000
_cell.angle_alpha   90.00
_cell.angle_beta   90.00
_cell.angle_gamma   90.00
#
_symmetry.space_group_name_H-M   'P 1'
#
loop_
_entity.id
_entity.type
_entity.pdbx_description
1 polymer ?
#
loop_
_entity_poly.entity_id
_entity_poly.type
_entity_poly.pdbx_seq_one_letter_code
_entity_poly.pdbx_strand_id
1 'polypeptide(L)'
;MRVPVCINFVYGLVFLYHPAYAATIQCPTVIQTNQSLQHEINDWNVFTDELNGIHQFERITFYSGHPKENASLTPDHERSKVKKLTWTFGKQETWVACDYTHTKIQLIRKLPDGTKSCTVTYNKDFSKVTAINCI
;
A
#
# COMPACT_ATOMS: atom_id res chain seq x y z
N MET A 1 5.34 -16.45 -66.22
CA MET A 1 3.90 -16.35 -65.90
C MET A 1 3.37 -17.78 -65.87
N ARG A 2 2.81 -18.39 -64.83
CA ARG A 2 2.32 -18.03 -63.48
C ARG A 2 2.64 -19.23 -62.57
N VAL A 3 3.08 -19.02 -61.34
CA VAL A 3 3.26 -20.07 -60.31
C VAL A 3 2.02 -20.06 -59.41
N PRO A 4 1.38 -21.20 -59.09
CA PRO A 4 0.26 -21.22 -58.15
C PRO A 4 0.81 -21.14 -56.72
N VAL A 5 0.30 -20.18 -55.96
CA VAL A 5 0.62 -19.97 -54.55
C VAL A 5 -0.24 -20.93 -53.72
N CYS A 6 0.37 -21.96 -53.13
CA CYS A 6 -0.23 -22.75 -52.07
C CYS A 6 -0.21 -21.93 -50.77
N ILE A 7 -1.34 -21.32 -50.43
CA ILE A 7 -1.54 -20.57 -49.19
C ILE A 7 -1.65 -21.59 -48.04
N ASN A 8 -0.57 -21.77 -47.29
CA ASN A 8 -0.55 -22.54 -46.05
C ASN A 8 -1.18 -21.70 -44.93
N PHE A 9 -2.33 -22.15 -44.43
CA PHE A 9 -3.06 -21.55 -43.33
C PHE A 9 -2.45 -22.02 -42.00
N VAL A 10 -1.41 -21.35 -41.53
CA VAL A 10 -0.82 -21.62 -40.21
C VAL A 10 -1.62 -20.82 -39.17
N TYR A 11 -2.57 -21.49 -38.51
CA TYR A 11 -3.24 -20.97 -37.31
C TYR A 11 -2.20 -20.82 -36.21
N GLY A 12 -1.63 -19.61 -36.08
CA GLY A 12 -0.76 -19.22 -34.99
C GLY A 12 -1.55 -19.18 -33.69
N LEU A 13 -1.27 -20.14 -32.81
CA LEU A 13 -1.77 -20.18 -31.43
C LEU A 13 -1.05 -19.09 -30.64
N VAL A 14 -1.60 -17.88 -30.63
CA VAL A 14 -1.12 -16.76 -29.82
C VAL A 14 -1.45 -17.08 -28.37
N PHE A 15 -0.47 -17.64 -27.64
CA PHE A 15 -0.52 -17.73 -26.18
C PHE A 15 -0.54 -16.30 -25.62
N LEU A 16 -1.73 -15.84 -25.22
CA LEU A 16 -1.89 -14.63 -24.41
C LEU A 16 -1.34 -14.93 -23.01
N TYR A 17 -0.02 -14.78 -22.85
CA TYR A 17 0.62 -14.69 -21.54
C TYR A 17 0.06 -13.46 -20.82
N HIS A 18 -0.98 -13.66 -20.02
CA HIS A 18 -1.39 -12.66 -19.04
C HIS A 18 -0.40 -12.75 -17.88
N PRO A 19 0.48 -11.76 -17.68
CA PRO A 19 1.22 -11.70 -16.44
C PRO A 19 0.19 -11.65 -15.31
N ALA A 20 0.18 -12.66 -14.44
CA ALA A 20 -0.54 -12.60 -13.19
C ALA A 20 0.08 -11.45 -12.39
N TYR A 21 -0.52 -10.27 -12.51
CA TYR A 21 -0.07 -9.09 -11.78
C TYR A 21 -0.48 -9.31 -10.33
N ALA A 22 0.41 -9.92 -9.55
CA ALA A 22 0.32 -9.90 -8.11
C ALA A 22 0.37 -8.43 -7.71
N ALA A 23 -0.78 -7.83 -7.43
CA ALA A 23 -0.88 -6.43 -7.07
C ALA A 23 -0.12 -6.23 -5.75
N THR A 24 1.09 -5.70 -5.84
CA THR A 24 1.92 -5.46 -4.68
C THR A 24 1.29 -4.36 -3.83
N ILE A 25 1.22 -4.59 -2.52
CA ILE A 25 0.86 -3.53 -1.57
C ILE A 25 2.10 -2.65 -1.41
N GLN A 26 2.04 -1.44 -1.96
CA GLN A 26 3.07 -0.43 -1.81
C GLN A 26 2.41 0.87 -1.36
N CYS A 27 2.86 1.37 -0.21
CA CYS A 27 2.49 2.70 0.26
C CYS A 27 3.35 3.74 -0.47
N PRO A 28 2.77 4.84 -0.97
CA PRO A 28 3.54 5.98 -1.44
C PRO A 28 4.53 6.41 -0.36
N THR A 29 5.80 6.60 -0.72
CA THR A 29 6.87 6.91 0.26
C THR A 29 6.74 8.30 0.86
N VAL A 30 6.08 9.21 0.13
CA VAL A 30 5.85 10.60 0.51
C VAL A 30 4.44 10.99 0.08
N ILE A 31 3.77 11.78 0.91
CA ILE A 31 2.58 12.53 0.52
C ILE A 31 2.81 14.02 0.80
N GLN A 32 2.13 14.87 0.03
CA GLN A 32 2.11 16.31 0.25
C GLN A 32 0.68 16.75 0.56
N THR A 33 0.55 17.63 1.54
CA THR A 33 -0.76 18.10 2.03
C THR A 33 -0.73 19.61 2.18
N ASN A 34 -1.90 20.23 2.03
CA ASN A 34 -2.10 21.62 2.43
C ASN A 34 -2.91 21.65 3.73
N GLN A 35 -2.48 22.45 4.70
CA GLN A 35 -3.21 22.69 5.95
C GLN A 35 -3.51 24.19 6.07
N SER A 36 -4.69 24.50 6.58
CA SER A 36 -5.15 25.86 6.80
C SER A 36 -6.02 25.92 8.04
N LEU A 37 -6.06 27.10 8.66
CA LEU A 37 -7.03 27.35 9.73
C LEU A 37 -8.43 27.40 9.13
N GLN A 38 -9.40 26.83 9.85
CA GLN A 38 -10.80 26.89 9.44
C GLN A 38 -11.38 28.30 9.58
N HIS A 39 -10.85 29.10 10.51
CA HIS A 39 -11.27 30.46 10.79
C HIS A 39 -10.06 31.30 11.24
N GLU A 40 -10.13 32.61 11.07
CA GLU A 40 -9.12 33.54 11.57
C GLU A 40 -9.09 33.56 13.10
N ILE A 41 -7.92 33.81 13.67
CA ILE A 41 -7.73 33.95 15.12
C ILE A 41 -7.35 35.40 15.37
N ASN A 42 -8.22 36.12 16.08
CA ASN A 42 -8.01 37.54 16.40
C ASN A 42 -6.65 37.76 17.06
N ASP A 43 -5.97 38.83 16.65
CA ASP A 43 -4.65 39.26 17.13
C ASP A 43 -3.47 38.33 16.74
N TRP A 44 -3.69 37.29 15.92
CA TRP A 44 -2.63 36.41 15.41
C TRP A 44 -2.49 36.50 13.88
N ASN A 45 -1.24 36.59 13.41
CA ASN A 45 -0.93 36.45 11.99
C ASN A 45 -0.64 34.99 11.65
N VAL A 46 -1.21 34.51 10.55
CA VAL A 46 -0.95 33.15 10.06
C VAL A 46 0.38 33.12 9.31
N PHE A 47 1.25 32.20 9.71
CA PHE A 47 2.45 31.83 8.97
C PHE A 47 2.37 30.35 8.61
N THR A 48 2.44 30.03 7.32
CA THR A 48 2.42 28.64 6.81
C THR A 48 3.83 28.22 6.46
N ASP A 49 4.32 27.17 7.12
CA ASP A 49 5.59 26.54 6.78
C ASP A 49 5.37 25.44 5.73
N GLU A 50 5.81 25.71 4.51
CA GLU A 50 5.68 24.80 3.36
C GLU A 50 6.43 23.48 3.55
N LEU A 51 7.50 23.44 4.38
CA LEU A 51 8.24 22.21 4.64
C LEU A 51 7.42 21.21 5.49
N ASN A 52 6.52 21.73 6.34
CA ASN A 52 5.60 20.91 7.14
C ASN A 52 4.43 20.34 6.32
N GLY A 53 4.37 20.61 5.02
CA GLY A 53 3.42 19.99 4.10
C GLY A 53 3.85 18.61 3.59
N ILE A 54 5.09 18.19 3.82
CA ILE A 54 5.66 16.94 3.30
C ILE A 54 5.69 15.87 4.41
N HIS A 55 5.04 14.73 4.17
CA HIS A 55 4.91 13.64 5.14
C HIS A 55 5.49 12.34 4.59
N GLN A 56 6.32 11.68 5.39
CA GLN A 56 6.99 10.44 5.00
C GLN A 56 6.19 9.23 5.44
N PHE A 57 6.17 8.18 4.62
CA PHE A 57 5.59 6.90 5.01
C PHE A 57 6.35 6.31 6.20
N GLU A 58 5.61 5.96 7.25
CA GLU A 58 6.15 5.56 8.54
C GLU A 58 5.73 4.14 8.90
N ARG A 59 4.41 3.88 8.93
CA ARG A 59 3.83 2.65 9.48
C ARG A 59 2.72 2.13 8.59
N ILE A 60 2.40 0.86 8.78
CA ILE A 60 1.29 0.20 8.10
C ILE A 60 0.43 -0.49 9.15
N THR A 61 -0.88 -0.43 8.95
CA THR A 61 -1.86 -1.08 9.81
C THR A 61 -2.82 -1.91 8.96
N PHE A 62 -3.08 -3.15 9.36
CA PHE A 62 -4.07 -4.01 8.72
C PHE A 62 -5.37 -4.02 9.53
N TYR A 63 -6.51 -4.08 8.86
CA TYR A 63 -7.84 -4.04 9.46
C TYR A 63 -8.71 -5.17 8.93
N SER A 64 -9.55 -5.74 9.80
CA SER A 64 -10.67 -6.59 9.37
C SER A 64 -11.85 -5.70 9.01
N GLY A 65 -12.18 -5.58 7.72
CA GLY A 65 -13.14 -4.59 7.23
C GLY A 65 -12.56 -3.19 7.05
N HIS A 66 -13.42 -2.21 6.75
CA HIS A 66 -12.98 -0.86 6.41
C HIS A 66 -12.38 -0.16 7.67
N PRO A 67 -11.26 0.59 7.57
CA PRO A 67 -10.60 1.18 8.75
C PRO A 67 -11.47 2.09 9.63
N LYS A 68 -12.55 2.65 9.08
CA LYS A 68 -13.59 3.41 9.83
C LYS A 68 -14.28 2.59 10.93
N GLU A 69 -14.26 1.27 10.82
CA GLU A 69 -14.84 0.33 11.80
C GLU A 69 -13.87 0.06 12.97
N ASN A 70 -12.63 0.57 12.90
CA ASN A 70 -11.60 0.50 13.95
C ASN A 70 -11.21 -0.92 14.39
N ALA A 71 -11.37 -1.92 13.52
CA ALA A 71 -11.00 -3.31 13.79
C ALA A 71 -9.57 -3.62 13.32
N SER A 72 -8.56 -3.01 13.96
CA SER A 72 -7.14 -3.26 13.61
C SER A 72 -6.68 -4.66 14.01
N LEU A 73 -5.81 -5.24 13.18
CA LEU A 73 -5.27 -6.58 13.36
C LEU A 73 -3.88 -6.51 13.97
N THR A 74 -3.64 -7.29 15.02
CA THR A 74 -2.30 -7.51 15.58
C THR A 74 -1.53 -8.53 14.74
N PRO A 75 -0.19 -8.45 14.66
CA PRO A 75 0.61 -9.47 13.98
C PRO A 75 0.51 -10.81 14.71
N ASP A 76 0.46 -11.91 13.95
CA ASP A 76 0.48 -13.27 14.50
C ASP A 76 1.90 -13.66 14.95
N HIS A 77 2.91 -13.13 14.25
CA HIS A 77 4.31 -13.46 14.49
C HIS A 77 5.20 -12.22 14.44
N GLU A 78 6.12 -12.16 15.40
CA GLU A 78 7.21 -11.19 15.42
C GLU A 78 8.56 -11.91 15.40
N ARG A 79 9.45 -11.49 14.49
CA ARG A 79 10.87 -11.84 14.52
C ARG A 79 11.70 -10.62 14.87
N SER A 80 11.89 -10.38 16.16
CA SER A 80 12.52 -9.14 16.67
C SER A 80 13.96 -8.91 16.17
N LYS A 81 14.73 -9.97 15.86
CA LYS A 81 16.10 -9.84 15.30
C LYS A 81 16.14 -9.14 13.94
N VAL A 82 15.11 -9.37 13.12
CA VAL A 82 14.99 -8.78 11.77
C VAL A 82 13.84 -7.76 11.70
N LYS A 83 13.24 -7.41 12.85
CA LYS A 83 12.17 -6.42 12.97
C LYS A 83 11.03 -6.68 11.97
N LYS A 84 10.67 -7.96 11.85
CA LYS A 84 9.72 -8.47 10.86
C LYS A 84 8.45 -8.92 11.56
N LEU A 85 7.31 -8.37 11.14
CA LEU A 85 5.98 -8.66 11.67
C LEU A 85 5.14 -9.31 10.57
N THR A 86 4.44 -10.39 10.90
CA THR A 86 3.63 -11.15 9.93
C THR A 86 2.18 -11.23 10.40
N TRP A 87 1.27 -11.00 9.45
CA TRP A 87 -0.17 -11.16 9.58
C TRP A 87 -0.65 -12.22 8.59
N THR A 88 -1.58 -13.04 9.04
CA THR A 88 -2.27 -14.06 8.27
C THR A 88 -3.74 -13.69 8.19
N PHE A 89 -4.32 -13.81 7.01
CA PHE A 89 -5.69 -13.40 6.75
C PHE A 89 -6.56 -14.60 6.39
N GLY A 90 -7.80 -14.56 6.88
CA GLY A 90 -8.85 -15.50 6.48
C GLY A 90 -9.53 -15.10 5.17
N LYS A 91 -10.76 -15.57 4.97
CA LYS A 91 -11.60 -15.19 3.82
C LYS A 91 -12.28 -13.82 3.98
N GLN A 92 -12.11 -13.20 5.14
CA GLN A 92 -12.72 -11.92 5.45
C GLN A 92 -12.05 -10.78 4.70
N GLU A 93 -12.83 -9.76 4.38
CA GLU A 93 -12.32 -8.55 3.78
C GLU A 93 -11.27 -7.90 4.67
N THR A 94 -10.08 -7.66 4.13
CA THR A 94 -8.97 -7.05 4.87
C THR A 94 -8.55 -5.77 4.17
N TRP A 95 -8.34 -4.72 4.96
CA TRP A 95 -7.85 -3.44 4.49
C TRP A 95 -6.46 -3.14 5.03
N VAL A 96 -5.74 -2.31 4.30
CA VAL A 96 -4.48 -1.75 4.72
C VAL A 96 -4.59 -0.23 4.82
N ALA A 97 -3.99 0.35 5.86
CA ALA A 97 -3.77 1.77 6.00
C ALA A 97 -2.27 2.06 6.04
N CYS A 98 -1.83 3.01 5.23
CA CYS A 98 -0.50 3.58 5.25
C CYS A 98 -0.52 4.85 6.10
N ASP A 99 0.28 4.86 7.16
CA ASP A 99 0.44 5.95 8.10
C ASP A 99 1.65 6.82 7.73
N TYR A 100 1.51 8.13 7.92
CA TYR A 100 2.51 9.12 7.53
C TYR A 100 2.92 9.99 8.72
N THR A 101 4.20 10.37 8.77
CA THR A 101 4.74 11.23 9.83
C THR A 101 3.99 12.56 9.90
N HIS A 102 3.76 13.09 11.11
CA HIS A 102 3.25 14.46 11.35
C HIS A 102 1.90 14.81 10.68
N THR A 103 1.09 13.81 10.36
CA THR A 103 -0.26 14.02 9.83
C THR A 103 -1.23 12.96 10.33
N LYS A 104 -2.53 13.31 10.36
CA LYS A 104 -3.62 12.36 10.62
C LYS A 104 -4.13 11.69 9.34
N ILE A 105 -3.59 12.06 8.17
CA ILE A 105 -3.99 11.50 6.89
C ILE A 105 -3.39 10.11 6.74
N GLN A 106 -4.27 9.14 6.48
CA GLN A 106 -3.91 7.76 6.15
C GLN A 106 -4.39 7.45 4.74
N LEU A 107 -3.56 6.78 3.95
CA LEU A 107 -4.00 6.22 2.66
C LEU A 107 -4.46 4.79 2.88
N ILE A 108 -5.70 4.49 2.49
CA ILE A 108 -6.32 3.19 2.72
C ILE A 108 -6.62 2.47 1.41
N ARG A 109 -6.47 1.16 1.39
CA ARG A 109 -6.84 0.31 0.25
C ARG A 109 -7.29 -1.06 0.73
N LYS A 110 -8.25 -1.67 0.04
CA LYS A 110 -8.60 -3.07 0.22
C LYS A 110 -7.43 -3.95 -0.25
N LEU A 111 -7.08 -4.99 0.52
CA LEU A 111 -6.13 -5.99 0.04
C LEU A 111 -6.75 -6.78 -1.11
N PRO A 112 -5.99 -7.12 -2.16
CA PRO A 112 -6.47 -7.98 -3.24
C PRO A 112 -7.09 -9.27 -2.69
N ASP A 113 -8.19 -9.70 -3.28
CA ASP A 113 -8.83 -10.95 -2.90
C ASP A 113 -7.82 -12.11 -3.05
N GLY A 114 -7.81 -12.99 -2.05
CA GLY A 114 -6.88 -14.12 -2.00
C GLY A 114 -5.52 -13.80 -1.37
N THR A 115 -5.27 -12.57 -0.90
CA THR A 115 -4.12 -12.27 -0.04
C THR A 115 -4.24 -13.08 1.25
N LYS A 116 -3.30 -14.00 1.47
CA LYS A 116 -3.28 -14.93 2.62
C LYS A 116 -2.43 -14.42 3.76
N SER A 117 -1.37 -13.69 3.46
CA SER A 117 -0.51 -13.13 4.50
C SER A 117 0.22 -11.91 4.00
N CYS A 118 0.53 -10.99 4.92
CA CYS A 118 1.44 -9.90 4.68
C CYS A 118 2.54 -9.95 5.74
N THR A 119 3.76 -9.66 5.29
CA THR A 119 4.89 -9.47 6.16
C THR A 119 5.50 -8.10 5.95
N VAL A 120 5.72 -7.41 7.06
CA VAL A 120 6.26 -6.06 7.11
C VAL A 120 7.59 -6.09 7.84
N THR A 121 8.62 -5.51 7.22
CA THR A 121 9.94 -5.34 7.82
C THR A 121 10.12 -3.89 8.20
N TYR A 122 10.63 -3.65 9.40
CA TYR A 122 10.95 -2.32 9.92
C TYR A 122 12.46 -2.10 9.99
N ASN A 123 12.87 -0.86 10.15
CA ASN A 123 14.22 -0.51 10.60
C ASN A 123 14.45 -0.94 12.07
N LYS A 124 15.70 -0.78 12.55
CA LYS A 124 16.17 -1.35 13.81
C LYS A 124 15.40 -0.90 15.06
N ASP A 125 14.85 0.31 15.03
CA ASP A 125 14.12 0.98 16.10
C ASP A 125 12.59 0.92 15.91
N PHE A 126 12.08 0.19 14.90
CA PHE A 126 10.66 0.12 14.55
C PHE A 126 10.02 1.47 14.15
N SER A 127 10.82 2.49 13.83
CA SER A 127 10.29 3.81 13.45
C SER A 127 9.88 3.92 11.98
N LYS A 128 10.30 2.99 11.11
CA LYS A 128 9.98 3.06 9.68
C LYS A 128 9.86 1.69 9.03
N VAL A 129 8.82 1.50 8.22
CA VAL A 129 8.68 0.35 7.33
C VAL A 129 9.70 0.42 6.18
N THR A 130 10.43 -0.67 5.98
CA THR A 130 11.44 -0.80 4.92
C THR A 130 11.02 -1.75 3.80
N ALA A 131 10.14 -2.71 4.09
CA ALA A 131 9.60 -3.62 3.08
C ALA A 131 8.21 -4.14 3.47
N ILE A 132 7.36 -4.33 2.46
CA ILE A 132 6.05 -4.97 2.57
C ILE A 132 6.02 -6.10 1.55
N ASN A 133 5.67 -7.30 1.97
CA ASN A 133 5.52 -8.45 1.11
C ASN A 133 4.21 -9.18 1.45
N CYS A 134 3.30 -9.27 0.48
CA CYS A 134 2.03 -9.95 0.65
C CYS A 134 1.91 -11.07 -0.40
N ILE A 135 1.35 -12.20 0.01
CA ILE A 135 1.16 -13.42 -0.81
C ILE A 135 -0.25 -13.97 -0.65
#